data_AF-A0A2D7ZFL1-F1
#
_entry.id   AF-A0A2D7ZFL1-F1
#
_cell.length_a   1.000
_cell.length_b   1.000
_cell.length_c   1.000
_cell.angle_alpha   90.00
_cell.angle_beta   90.00
_cell.angle_gamma   90.00
#
_symmetry.space_group_name_H-M   'P 1'
#
loop_
_entity.id
_entity.type
_entity.pdbx_description
1 polymer ?
#
loop_
_entity_poly.entity_id
_entity_poly.type
_entity_poly.pdbx_seq_one_letter_code
_entity_poly.pdbx_strand_id
1 'polypeptide(L)'
;MGLSLSWVAVKVERRQALLEALDLELAGEVSQEVGVGLVMAELPSGWLVLVGDAADENLLAELARASEACGEALGAEVYDTASFSRAQAYRDGQMQWSLASESVRGEPMSVGELPPIPPDADGYEVPLALAESLSGYQAGETRGLEWLRLARRGASRTAPPEISLRETMRAELLPLLQDLGWSFPRRPVMADAGVITRELHGRQQSIWFDYISGAETHINVRFRSQEVNDGEASGLSGGVGPPRVKPSFWQRFSWKPRGEATSYSSTSTDLIGAAVARAREEIAVADAYLRGGVTDSRIYISQRWPRRC
;
A
#
# COMPACT_ATOMS: atom_id res chain seq x y z
N MET A 1 -7.68 16.31 -3.82
CA MET A 1 -6.70 15.81 -2.83
C MET A 1 -5.62 15.16 -3.66
N GLY A 2 -4.42 15.72 -3.69
CA GLY A 2 -3.30 15.15 -4.42
C GLY A 2 -2.44 14.28 -3.52
N LEU A 3 -1.62 13.44 -4.13
CA LEU A 3 -0.63 12.61 -3.46
C LEU A 3 0.48 13.46 -2.84
N SER A 4 0.82 13.20 -1.57
CA SER A 4 2.01 13.74 -0.91
C SER A 4 2.77 12.59 -0.26
N LEU A 5 3.91 12.21 -0.83
CA LEU A 5 4.72 11.10 -0.35
C LEU A 5 6.19 11.49 -0.32
N SER A 6 6.90 11.00 0.70
CA SER A 6 8.36 11.00 0.77
C SER A 6 8.83 9.57 0.98
N TRP A 7 10.02 9.24 0.47
CA TRP A 7 10.60 7.92 0.68
C TRP A 7 12.12 7.93 0.69
N VAL A 8 12.68 6.91 1.34
CA VAL A 8 14.11 6.61 1.42
C VAL A 8 14.31 5.14 1.07
N ALA A 9 15.22 4.85 0.14
CA ALA A 9 15.64 3.52 -0.21
C ALA A 9 17.11 3.28 0.15
N VAL A 10 17.39 2.11 0.71
CA VAL A 10 18.74 1.60 1.00
C VAL A 10 18.87 0.15 0.54
N LYS A 11 20.06 -0.44 0.55
CA LYS A 11 20.22 -1.87 0.25
C LYS A 11 19.56 -2.75 1.33
N VAL A 12 18.90 -3.83 0.92
CA VAL A 12 18.07 -4.66 1.81
C VAL A 12 18.83 -5.24 2.99
N GLU A 13 20.09 -5.62 2.80
CA GLU A 13 20.98 -6.11 3.85
C GLU A 13 21.28 -5.07 4.95
N ARG A 14 20.96 -3.79 4.71
CA ARG A 14 21.13 -2.68 5.66
C ARG A 14 19.88 -2.38 6.48
N ARG A 15 18.82 -3.20 6.38
CA ARG A 15 17.55 -3.00 7.11
C ARG A 15 17.74 -2.66 8.58
N GLN A 16 18.52 -3.44 9.32
CA GLN A 16 18.70 -3.21 10.76
C GLN A 16 19.42 -1.90 11.03
N ALA A 17 20.46 -1.58 10.24
CA ALA A 17 21.20 -0.33 10.35
C ALA A 17 20.30 0.88 10.08
N LEU A 18 19.41 0.81 9.08
CA LEU A 18 18.43 1.85 8.80
C LEU A 18 17.45 2.04 9.97
N LEU A 19 16.88 0.96 10.49
CA LEU A 19 15.91 1.03 11.59
C LEU A 19 16.54 1.59 12.87
N GLU A 20 17.78 1.22 13.18
CA GLU A 20 18.51 1.80 14.32
C GLU A 20 18.86 3.26 14.08
N ALA A 21 19.36 3.58 12.88
CA ALA A 21 19.72 4.94 12.52
C ALA A 21 18.51 5.86 12.62
N LEU A 22 17.32 5.46 12.20
CA LEU A 22 16.14 6.33 12.22
C LEU A 22 15.28 6.19 13.49
N ASP A 23 15.78 5.44 14.48
CA ASP A 23 15.06 5.14 15.73
C ASP A 23 13.65 4.57 15.46
N LEU A 24 13.59 3.57 14.59
CA LEU A 24 12.38 2.91 14.14
C LEU A 24 12.29 1.48 14.70
N GLU A 25 11.06 1.02 14.83
CA GLU A 25 10.71 -0.37 15.14
C GLU A 25 9.50 -0.83 14.33
N LEU A 26 9.34 -2.15 14.20
CA LEU A 26 8.19 -2.76 13.53
C LEU A 26 6.94 -2.60 14.41
N ALA A 27 5.86 -2.11 13.81
CA ALA A 27 4.60 -1.83 14.48
C ALA A 27 3.42 -2.67 13.94
N GLY A 28 3.60 -3.34 12.81
CA GLY A 28 2.56 -4.19 12.21
C GLY A 28 2.79 -4.44 10.73
N GLU A 29 1.72 -4.81 10.04
CA GLU A 29 1.67 -5.16 8.62
C GLU A 29 0.52 -4.38 7.98
N VAL A 30 0.70 -3.95 6.73
CA VAL A 30 -0.31 -3.20 5.98
C VAL A 30 -0.37 -3.68 4.53
N SER A 31 -1.50 -3.48 3.86
CA SER A 31 -1.66 -3.84 2.46
C SER A 31 -1.11 -2.80 1.48
N GLN A 32 -0.93 -1.55 1.91
CA GLN A 32 -0.51 -0.43 1.08
C GLN A 32 0.28 0.60 1.88
N GLU A 33 1.02 1.45 1.19
CA GLU A 33 1.84 2.52 1.76
C GLU A 33 1.10 3.82 2.01
N VAL A 34 0.08 4.13 1.20
CA VAL A 34 -0.59 5.43 1.27
C VAL A 34 -1.57 5.50 2.44
N GLY A 35 -1.42 6.54 3.27
CA GLY A 35 -2.38 6.92 4.31
C GLY A 35 -2.30 6.12 5.61
N VAL A 36 -1.25 5.31 5.81
CA VAL A 36 -1.09 4.44 6.99
C VAL A 36 0.07 4.86 7.92
N GLY A 37 0.69 6.00 7.63
CA GLY A 37 1.86 6.52 8.34
C GLY A 37 3.16 6.01 7.72
N LEU A 38 4.15 5.71 8.56
CA LEU A 38 5.45 5.24 8.11
C LEU A 38 5.43 3.72 7.84
N VAL A 39 5.85 3.32 6.64
CA VAL A 39 5.87 1.90 6.22
C VAL A 39 7.16 1.54 5.51
N MET A 40 7.43 0.26 5.38
CA MET A 40 8.61 -0.25 4.69
C MET A 40 8.34 -1.54 3.93
N ALA A 41 8.97 -1.70 2.77
CA ALA A 41 8.91 -2.91 1.96
C ALA A 41 10.27 -3.25 1.35
N GLU A 42 10.47 -4.54 1.08
CA GLU A 42 11.61 -5.05 0.33
C GLU A 42 11.22 -5.17 -1.15
N LEU A 43 12.05 -4.63 -2.04
CA LEU A 43 11.84 -4.60 -3.48
C LEU A 43 12.58 -5.76 -4.16
N PRO A 44 12.07 -6.29 -5.29
CA PRO A 44 12.75 -7.33 -6.06
C PRO A 44 14.15 -6.94 -6.56
N SER A 45 14.41 -5.63 -6.67
CA SER A 45 15.69 -5.02 -7.06
C SER A 45 16.78 -5.11 -5.97
N GLY A 46 16.47 -5.64 -4.78
CA GLY A 46 17.40 -5.72 -3.64
C GLY A 46 17.46 -4.43 -2.81
N TRP A 47 16.53 -3.50 -3.04
CA TRP A 47 16.36 -2.31 -2.23
C TRP A 47 15.30 -2.51 -1.15
N LEU A 48 15.47 -1.83 -0.03
CA LEU A 48 14.49 -1.66 1.03
C LEU A 48 14.02 -0.21 0.98
N VAL A 49 12.72 0.00 0.84
CA VAL A 49 12.13 1.35 0.77
C VAL A 49 11.32 1.63 2.03
N LEU A 50 11.54 2.81 2.60
CA LEU A 50 10.79 3.43 3.67
C LEU A 50 9.92 4.54 3.07
N VAL A 51 8.62 4.53 3.32
CA VAL A 51 7.67 5.49 2.74
C VAL A 51 6.85 6.12 3.84
N GLY A 52 6.62 7.43 3.73
CA GLY A 52 5.77 8.19 4.63
C GLY A 52 5.01 9.30 3.89
N ASP A 53 4.03 9.88 4.57
CA ASP A 53 3.39 11.10 4.10
C ASP A 53 4.41 12.24 4.14
N ALA A 54 4.61 12.96 3.02
CA ALA A 54 5.65 13.99 2.95
C ALA A 54 5.38 15.16 3.91
N ALA A 55 4.11 15.42 4.25
CA ALA A 55 3.74 16.49 5.17
C ALA A 55 4.03 16.15 6.64
N ASP A 56 3.95 14.86 7.00
CA ASP A 56 4.13 14.41 8.39
C ASP A 56 5.55 13.85 8.64
N GLU A 57 6.11 13.14 7.66
CA GLU A 57 7.38 12.45 7.73
C GLU A 57 8.33 13.05 6.67
N ASN A 58 9.19 13.98 7.08
CA ASN A 58 10.19 14.57 6.19
C ASN A 58 11.38 13.60 5.99
N LEU A 59 11.13 12.47 5.31
CA LEU A 59 12.13 11.41 5.12
C LEU A 59 13.34 11.86 4.30
N LEU A 60 13.19 12.84 3.40
CA LEU A 60 14.34 13.39 2.67
C LEU A 60 15.35 14.06 3.61
N ALA A 61 14.90 14.66 4.72
CA ALA A 61 15.82 15.23 5.72
C ALA A 61 16.65 14.16 6.44
N GLU A 62 16.19 12.90 6.45
CA GLU A 62 16.88 11.77 7.06
C GLU A 62 17.87 11.07 6.11
N LEU A 63 17.96 11.47 4.83
CA LEU A 63 18.81 10.78 3.85
C LEU A 63 20.29 10.76 4.21
N ALA A 64 20.83 11.87 4.74
CA ALA A 64 22.22 11.92 5.17
C ALA A 64 22.49 10.89 6.27
N ARG A 65 21.62 10.84 7.29
CA ARG A 65 21.71 9.90 8.40
C ARG A 65 21.53 8.45 7.95
N ALA A 66 20.56 8.20 7.07
CA ALA A 66 20.34 6.88 6.48
C ALA A 66 21.57 6.41 5.69
N SER A 67 22.14 7.29 4.86
CA SER A 67 23.34 6.99 4.08
C SER A 67 24.58 6.80 4.95
N GLU A 68 24.78 7.58 6.01
CA GLU A 68 25.89 7.38 6.95
C GLU A 68 25.84 5.99 7.60
N ALA A 69 24.64 5.50 7.94
CA ALA A 69 24.46 4.18 8.52
C ALA A 69 24.51 3.03 7.49
N CYS A 70 24.06 3.27 6.26
CA CYS A 70 23.85 2.21 5.25
C CYS A 70 24.88 2.22 4.11
N GLY A 71 25.77 3.22 4.07
CA GLY A 71 26.69 3.50 2.98
C GLY A 71 26.02 4.33 1.87
N GLU A 72 24.93 3.84 1.28
CA GLU A 72 24.20 4.52 0.21
C GLU A 72 22.72 4.66 0.57
N ALA A 73 22.14 5.83 0.25
CA ALA A 73 20.72 6.06 0.31
C ALA A 73 20.24 6.88 -0.88
N LEU A 74 19.09 6.49 -1.42
CA LEU A 74 18.34 7.24 -2.44
C LEU A 74 17.04 7.69 -1.78
N GLY A 75 16.53 8.86 -2.12
CA GLY A 75 15.18 9.23 -1.69
C GLY A 75 14.52 10.14 -2.70
N ALA A 76 13.20 10.14 -2.67
CA ALA A 76 12.42 11.12 -3.42
C ALA A 76 11.18 11.55 -2.65
N GLU A 77 10.60 12.67 -3.08
CA GLU A 77 9.31 13.15 -2.62
C GLU A 77 8.49 13.66 -3.80
N VAL A 78 7.16 13.64 -3.64
CA VAL A 78 6.19 14.14 -4.61
C VAL A 78 5.09 14.90 -3.88
N TYR A 79 4.68 16.02 -4.46
CA TYR A 79 3.52 16.80 -4.07
C TYR A 79 2.70 17.06 -5.32
N ASP A 80 1.76 16.16 -5.60
CA ASP A 80 0.92 16.18 -6.82
C ASP A 80 0.11 17.49 -6.93
N THR A 81 -0.42 18.01 -5.82
CA THR A 81 -1.15 19.30 -5.82
C THR A 81 -0.29 20.49 -6.21
N ALA A 82 1.02 20.41 -6.00
CA ALA A 82 1.98 21.44 -6.39
C ALA A 82 2.69 21.10 -7.71
N SER A 83 2.41 19.92 -8.30
CA SER A 83 3.15 19.36 -9.43
C SER A 83 4.67 19.51 -9.23
N PHE A 84 5.13 19.11 -8.05
CA PHE A 84 6.51 19.19 -7.62
C PHE A 84 7.02 17.81 -7.23
N SER A 85 8.24 17.50 -7.62
CA SER A 85 8.96 16.35 -7.09
C SER A 85 10.45 16.63 -6.96
N ARG A 86 11.11 15.83 -6.14
CA ARG A 86 12.55 15.89 -5.91
C ARG A 86 13.10 14.52 -5.63
N ALA A 87 14.28 14.22 -6.16
CA ALA A 87 15.06 13.03 -5.89
C ALA A 87 16.49 13.41 -5.49
N GLN A 88 17.08 12.64 -4.56
CA GLN A 88 18.43 12.86 -4.06
C GLN A 88 19.12 11.53 -3.81
N ALA A 89 20.43 11.48 -4.05
CA ALA A 89 21.27 10.37 -3.61
C ALA A 89 22.37 10.85 -2.67
N TYR A 90 22.63 10.04 -1.65
CA TYR A 90 23.66 10.24 -0.65
C TYR A 90 24.58 9.03 -0.58
N ARG A 91 25.85 9.30 -0.30
CA ARG A 91 26.86 8.29 0.02
C ARG A 91 27.65 8.75 1.23
N ASP A 92 27.77 7.88 2.23
CA ASP A 92 28.46 8.11 3.50
C ASP A 92 28.08 9.46 4.14
N GLY A 93 26.79 9.79 4.13
CA GLY A 93 26.26 11.04 4.70
C GLY A 93 26.43 12.29 3.81
N GLN A 94 27.04 12.16 2.63
CA GLN A 94 27.26 13.26 1.70
C GLN A 94 26.35 13.19 0.49
N MET A 95 25.68 14.29 0.16
CA MET A 95 24.84 14.40 -1.04
C MET A 95 25.72 14.30 -2.29
N GLN A 96 25.43 13.31 -3.13
CA GLN A 96 26.11 13.10 -4.41
C GLN A 96 25.44 13.92 -5.51
N TRP A 97 24.11 13.86 -5.55
CA TRP A 97 23.31 14.64 -6.48
C TRP A 97 21.91 14.93 -5.93
N SER A 98 21.27 15.95 -6.48
CA SER A 98 19.87 16.30 -6.26
C SER A 98 19.26 16.73 -7.58
N LEU A 99 18.03 16.31 -7.83
CA LEU A 99 17.23 16.69 -8.99
C LEU A 99 15.83 17.08 -8.50
N ALA A 100 15.37 18.28 -8.82
CA ALA A 100 14.04 18.76 -8.46
C ALA A 100 13.33 19.32 -9.70
N SER A 101 12.02 19.14 -9.78
CA SER A 101 11.22 19.66 -10.89
C SER A 101 9.88 20.20 -10.37
N GLU A 102 9.46 21.34 -10.91
CA GLU A 102 8.19 22.02 -10.63
C GLU A 102 7.55 22.38 -11.97
N SER A 103 6.31 21.96 -12.22
CA SER A 103 5.65 22.16 -13.52
C SER A 103 5.59 23.63 -13.97
N VAL A 104 5.56 24.56 -13.01
CA VAL A 104 5.47 26.01 -13.26
C VAL A 104 6.80 26.61 -13.73
N ARG A 105 7.94 26.07 -13.29
CA ARG A 105 9.27 26.66 -13.58
C ARG A 105 9.92 26.12 -14.86
N GLY A 106 9.37 25.06 -15.45
CA GLY A 106 9.79 24.52 -16.74
C GLY A 106 10.97 23.55 -16.66
N GLU A 107 12.16 24.02 -16.29
CA GLU A 107 13.38 23.20 -16.32
C GLU A 107 13.71 22.57 -14.95
N PRO A 108 14.08 21.27 -14.89
CA PRO A 108 14.55 20.64 -13.66
C PRO A 108 15.81 21.31 -13.11
N MET A 109 15.84 21.54 -11.81
CA MET A 109 17.01 22.04 -11.09
C MET A 109 17.88 20.87 -10.62
N SER A 110 19.16 20.88 -10.97
CA SER A 110 20.10 19.83 -10.58
C SER A 110 21.31 20.34 -9.80
N VAL A 111 21.84 19.47 -8.94
CA VAL A 111 23.11 19.65 -8.23
C VAL A 111 23.88 18.33 -8.32
N GLY A 112 25.18 18.40 -8.60
CA GLY A 112 26.04 17.22 -8.75
C GLY A 112 25.95 16.57 -10.13
N GLU A 113 26.62 15.43 -10.29
CA GLU A 113 26.59 14.63 -11.52
C GLU A 113 25.39 13.67 -11.46
N LEU A 114 24.42 13.88 -12.36
CA LEU A 114 23.23 13.05 -12.44
C LEU A 114 23.50 11.75 -13.21
N PRO A 115 22.95 10.61 -12.78
CA PRO A 115 22.82 9.43 -13.63
C PRO A 115 21.94 9.73 -14.86
N PRO A 116 21.99 8.88 -15.90
CA PRO A 116 21.13 9.02 -17.08
C PRO A 116 19.64 9.05 -16.71
N ILE A 117 18.94 10.09 -17.17
CA ILE A 117 17.50 10.24 -16.97
C ILE A 117 16.75 9.34 -17.97
N PRO A 118 15.70 8.62 -17.56
CA PRO A 118 14.87 7.85 -18.48
C PRO A 118 14.31 8.74 -19.61
N PRO A 119 14.37 8.30 -20.88
CA PRO A 119 14.05 9.15 -22.03
C PRO A 119 12.57 9.55 -22.11
N ASP A 120 11.68 8.78 -21.49
CA ASP A 120 10.24 8.97 -21.54
C ASP A 120 9.71 9.80 -20.35
N ALA A 121 10.59 10.28 -19.47
CA ALA A 121 10.20 11.07 -18.31
C ALA A 121 10.05 12.55 -18.67
N ASP A 122 8.96 13.19 -18.24
CA ASP A 122 8.70 14.60 -18.51
C ASP A 122 8.21 15.39 -17.29
N GLY A 123 8.25 16.71 -17.42
CA GLY A 123 7.75 17.65 -16.43
C GLY A 123 8.25 17.39 -15.00
N TYR A 124 7.30 17.32 -14.07
CA TYR A 124 7.60 17.10 -12.66
C TYR A 124 7.78 15.61 -12.30
N GLU A 125 7.63 14.68 -13.24
CA GLU A 125 7.82 13.25 -12.99
C GLU A 125 9.29 12.82 -13.20
N VAL A 126 10.10 13.63 -13.88
CA VAL A 126 11.53 13.37 -14.14
C VAL A 126 12.33 12.89 -12.91
N PRO A 127 12.27 13.57 -11.74
CA PRO A 127 12.97 13.10 -10.55
C PRO A 127 12.47 11.73 -10.06
N LEU A 128 11.17 11.47 -10.14
CA LEU A 128 10.56 10.21 -9.72
C LEU A 128 10.97 9.07 -10.65
N ALA A 129 10.93 9.28 -11.97
CA ALA A 129 11.36 8.29 -12.95
C ALA A 129 12.86 7.94 -12.81
N LEU A 130 13.71 8.94 -12.54
CA LEU A 130 15.12 8.69 -12.24
C LEU A 130 15.25 7.82 -10.98
N ALA A 131 14.55 8.17 -9.91
CA ALA A 131 14.62 7.44 -8.65
C ALA A 131 14.06 6.00 -8.76
N GLU A 132 13.00 5.81 -9.54
CA GLU A 132 12.43 4.51 -9.91
C GLU A 132 13.44 3.68 -10.71
N SER A 133 14.11 4.25 -11.72
CA SER A 133 15.06 3.48 -12.52
C SER A 133 16.27 2.97 -11.73
N LEU A 134 16.63 3.65 -10.63
CA LEU A 134 17.74 3.26 -9.75
C LEU A 134 17.33 2.27 -8.64
N SER A 135 16.13 2.44 -8.08
CA SER A 135 15.66 1.64 -6.93
C SER A 135 14.67 0.53 -7.30
N GLY A 136 13.97 0.65 -8.43
CA GLY A 136 12.80 -0.15 -8.78
C GLY A 136 11.53 0.21 -8.00
N TYR A 137 11.54 1.29 -7.21
CA TYR A 137 10.35 1.75 -6.48
C TYR A 137 9.55 2.76 -7.29
N GLN A 138 8.27 2.47 -7.50
CA GLN A 138 7.30 3.39 -8.10
C GLN A 138 6.29 3.82 -7.04
N ALA A 139 6.17 5.13 -6.81
CA ALA A 139 5.25 5.66 -5.80
C ALA A 139 3.79 5.34 -6.15
N GLY A 140 3.04 4.77 -5.21
CA GLY A 140 1.64 4.34 -5.44
C GLY A 140 1.49 2.94 -6.04
N GLU A 141 2.58 2.29 -6.46
CA GLU A 141 2.55 0.92 -6.95
C GLU A 141 2.65 -0.05 -5.76
N THR A 142 1.51 -0.66 -5.46
CA THR A 142 1.34 -1.59 -4.33
C THR A 142 1.52 -3.05 -4.75
N ARG A 143 1.53 -3.36 -6.05
CA ARG A 143 1.49 -4.75 -6.52
C ARG A 143 2.75 -5.49 -6.16
N GLY A 144 2.55 -6.71 -5.67
CA GLY A 144 3.65 -7.61 -5.33
C GLY A 144 4.43 -7.24 -4.06
N LEU A 145 4.16 -6.10 -3.42
CA LEU A 145 4.90 -5.66 -2.24
C LEU A 145 4.23 -6.08 -0.94
N GLU A 146 5.07 -6.30 0.07
CA GLU A 146 4.71 -6.79 1.39
C GLU A 146 5.08 -5.73 2.42
N TRP A 147 4.15 -4.82 2.72
CA TRP A 147 4.42 -3.65 3.55
C TRP A 147 4.38 -3.96 5.06
N LEU A 148 5.40 -3.48 5.76
CA LEU A 148 5.51 -3.48 7.21
C LEU A 148 5.24 -2.06 7.71
N ARG A 149 4.39 -1.94 8.72
CA ARG A 149 4.16 -0.67 9.42
C ARG A 149 5.29 -0.43 10.41
N LEU A 150 5.74 0.82 10.51
CA LEU A 150 6.79 1.24 11.42
C LEU A 150 6.27 2.27 12.43
N ALA A 151 6.97 2.35 13.56
CA ALA A 151 6.79 3.40 14.56
C ALA A 151 8.15 3.89 15.03
N ARG A 152 8.21 5.14 15.50
CA ARG A 152 9.36 5.68 16.22
C ARG A 152 9.47 4.96 17.57
N ARG A 153 10.67 4.57 17.98
CA ARG A 153 10.86 3.91 19.27
C ARG A 153 10.39 4.83 20.40
N GLY A 154 9.68 4.24 21.35
CA GLY A 154 9.12 4.99 22.48
C GLY A 154 7.80 5.73 22.19
N ALA A 155 7.32 5.77 20.94
CA ALA A 155 5.92 6.08 20.68
C ALA A 155 5.03 5.01 21.35
N SER A 156 3.93 5.44 21.98
CA SER A 156 3.04 4.62 22.83
C SER A 156 2.99 3.15 22.42
N ARG A 157 3.67 2.32 23.21
CA ARG A 157 4.07 0.96 22.88
C ARG A 157 2.86 0.03 22.88
N THR A 158 2.36 -0.32 21.70
CA THR A 158 1.61 -1.58 21.56
C THR A 158 2.67 -2.61 21.23
N ALA A 159 2.85 -3.64 22.07
CA ALA A 159 3.81 -4.70 21.75
C ALA A 159 3.51 -5.22 20.34
N PRO A 160 4.53 -5.45 19.49
CA PRO A 160 4.28 -6.06 18.19
C PRO A 160 3.52 -7.37 18.42
N PRO A 161 2.47 -7.64 17.62
CA PRO A 161 1.71 -8.86 17.78
C PRO A 161 2.65 -10.06 17.66
N GLU A 162 2.52 -11.03 18.58
CA GLU A 162 3.33 -12.26 18.56
C GLU A 162 3.10 -13.08 17.29
N ILE A 163 1.96 -12.85 16.62
CA ILE A 163 1.50 -13.58 15.45
C ILE A 163 1.36 -12.59 14.28
N SER A 164 1.88 -12.97 13.10
CA SER A 164 1.69 -12.19 11.87
C SER A 164 0.24 -12.31 11.38
N LEU A 165 -0.37 -11.17 11.06
CA LEU A 165 -1.71 -11.11 10.46
C LEU A 165 -1.68 -11.83 9.10
N ARG A 166 -0.67 -11.57 8.27
CA ARG A 166 -0.54 -12.17 6.94
C ARG A 166 -0.33 -13.67 6.99
N GLU A 167 0.47 -14.18 7.94
CA GLU A 167 0.63 -15.63 8.12
C GLU A 167 -0.70 -16.27 8.53
N THR A 168 -1.43 -15.64 9.45
CA THR A 168 -2.76 -16.11 9.87
C THR A 168 -3.75 -16.09 8.71
N MET A 169 -3.78 -15.01 7.93
CA MET A 169 -4.61 -14.92 6.72
C MET A 169 -4.29 -16.03 5.72
N ARG A 170 -3.00 -16.35 5.52
CA ARG A 170 -2.60 -17.45 4.62
C ARG A 170 -3.05 -18.81 5.14
N ALA A 171 -2.91 -19.05 6.44
CA ALA A 171 -3.30 -20.31 7.06
C ALA A 171 -4.83 -20.52 7.07
N GLU A 172 -5.61 -19.45 7.20
CA GLU A 172 -7.06 -19.53 7.43
C GLU A 172 -7.90 -19.23 6.19
N LEU A 173 -7.54 -18.20 5.42
CA LEU A 173 -8.34 -17.71 4.29
C LEU A 173 -8.03 -18.45 3.00
N LEU A 174 -6.77 -18.82 2.74
CA LEU A 174 -6.41 -19.50 1.49
C LEU A 174 -7.07 -20.88 1.34
N PRO A 175 -7.11 -21.75 2.38
CA PRO A 175 -7.85 -23.01 2.27
C PRO A 175 -9.34 -22.80 1.98
N LEU A 176 -9.96 -21.82 2.64
CA LEU A 176 -11.36 -21.45 2.38
C LEU A 176 -11.56 -21.01 0.91
N LEU A 177 -10.68 -20.17 0.38
CA LEU A 177 -10.74 -19.75 -1.03
C LEU A 177 -10.51 -20.94 -1.97
N GLN A 178 -9.59 -21.83 -1.67
CA GLN A 178 -9.37 -23.04 -2.47
C GLN A 178 -10.63 -23.92 -2.51
N ASP A 179 -11.30 -24.14 -1.38
CA ASP A 179 -12.55 -24.88 -1.29
C ASP A 179 -13.69 -24.22 -2.11
N LEU A 180 -13.68 -22.88 -2.19
CA LEU A 180 -14.59 -22.09 -3.00
C LEU A 180 -14.18 -22.00 -4.49
N GLY A 181 -13.15 -22.75 -4.92
CA GLY A 181 -12.72 -22.86 -6.31
C GLY A 181 -11.85 -21.71 -6.81
N TRP A 182 -11.17 -21.00 -5.89
CA TRP A 182 -10.17 -19.99 -6.26
C TRP A 182 -8.79 -20.63 -6.49
N SER A 183 -8.02 -20.04 -7.40
CA SER A 183 -6.67 -20.45 -7.80
C SER A 183 -5.67 -19.34 -7.49
N PHE A 184 -4.48 -19.71 -7.03
CA PHE A 184 -3.41 -18.79 -6.64
C PHE A 184 -2.05 -19.51 -6.60
N PRO A 185 -0.93 -18.78 -6.71
CA PRO A 185 0.41 -19.36 -6.53
C PRO A 185 0.62 -19.84 -5.09
N ARG A 186 1.68 -20.62 -4.84
CA ARG A 186 1.99 -21.18 -3.51
C ARG A 186 2.04 -20.13 -2.39
N ARG A 187 2.51 -18.92 -2.69
CA ARG A 187 2.58 -17.81 -1.74
C ARG A 187 2.00 -16.56 -2.41
N PRO A 188 0.68 -16.35 -2.35
CA PRO A 188 0.07 -15.18 -2.95
C PRO A 188 0.36 -13.91 -2.12
N VAL A 189 0.45 -12.78 -2.82
CA VAL A 189 0.44 -11.45 -2.21
C VAL A 189 -1.03 -11.09 -1.97
N MET A 190 -1.44 -11.04 -0.72
CA MET A 190 -2.86 -10.95 -0.33
C MET A 190 -3.52 -9.64 -0.78
N ALA A 191 -2.75 -8.56 -0.93
CA ALA A 191 -3.23 -7.25 -1.34
C ALA A 191 -3.39 -7.09 -2.86
N ASP A 192 -2.89 -8.05 -3.65
CA ASP A 192 -2.86 -7.91 -5.11
C ASP A 192 -4.13 -8.47 -5.77
N ALA A 193 -4.89 -7.56 -6.39
CA ALA A 193 -6.11 -7.85 -7.11
C ALA A 193 -5.96 -8.81 -8.31
N GLY A 194 -4.75 -9.17 -8.73
CA GLY A 194 -4.52 -10.11 -9.85
C GLY A 194 -4.12 -11.52 -9.44
N VAL A 195 -3.84 -11.77 -8.17
CA VAL A 195 -3.13 -12.99 -7.75
C VAL A 195 -4.07 -14.14 -7.40
N ILE A 196 -5.20 -13.84 -6.74
CA ILE A 196 -6.20 -14.84 -6.36
C ILE A 196 -7.36 -14.72 -7.34
N THR A 197 -7.51 -15.70 -8.22
CA THR A 197 -8.43 -15.61 -9.35
C THR A 197 -9.24 -16.89 -9.53
N ARG A 198 -10.35 -16.76 -10.24
CA ARG A 198 -11.10 -17.91 -10.76
C ARG A 198 -11.84 -17.52 -12.03
N GLU A 199 -12.21 -18.53 -12.80
CA GLU A 199 -13.16 -18.37 -13.90
C GLU A 199 -14.50 -18.97 -13.49
N LEU A 200 -15.58 -18.19 -13.64
CA LEU A 200 -16.92 -18.63 -13.30
C LEU A 200 -17.94 -17.98 -14.23
N HIS A 201 -18.79 -18.78 -14.88
CA HIS A 201 -19.82 -18.32 -15.81
C HIS A 201 -19.28 -17.40 -16.93
N GLY A 202 -18.11 -17.72 -17.50
CA GLY A 202 -17.47 -16.91 -18.54
C GLY A 202 -16.91 -15.58 -18.04
N ARG A 203 -16.77 -15.40 -16.72
CA ARG A 203 -16.20 -14.21 -16.09
C ARG A 203 -14.89 -14.57 -15.41
N GLN A 204 -13.87 -13.74 -15.63
CA GLN A 204 -12.68 -13.74 -14.79
C GLN A 204 -13.00 -12.96 -13.51
N GLN A 205 -12.82 -13.60 -12.37
CA GLN A 205 -13.04 -13.01 -11.06
C GLN A 205 -11.72 -12.94 -10.31
N SER A 206 -11.55 -11.89 -9.51
CA SER A 206 -10.44 -11.78 -8.56
C SER A 206 -10.92 -11.33 -7.19
N ILE A 207 -10.17 -11.72 -6.16
CA ILE A 207 -10.41 -11.34 -4.77
C ILE A 207 -9.08 -10.95 -4.13
N TRP A 208 -9.08 -9.92 -3.29
CA TRP A 208 -7.89 -9.46 -2.58
C TRP A 208 -8.29 -8.80 -1.26
N PHE A 209 -7.30 -8.43 -0.46
CA PHE A 209 -7.48 -7.99 0.91
C PHE A 209 -6.75 -6.67 1.15
N ASP A 210 -7.50 -5.65 1.59
CA ASP A 210 -6.89 -4.49 2.23
C ASP A 210 -6.79 -4.79 3.72
N TYR A 211 -5.63 -4.58 4.34
CA TYR A 211 -5.44 -4.93 5.74
C TYR A 211 -4.47 -3.99 6.45
N ILE A 212 -4.59 -3.96 7.76
CA ILE A 212 -3.67 -3.32 8.70
C ILE A 212 -3.62 -4.15 9.97
N SER A 213 -2.46 -4.20 10.62
CA SER A 213 -2.28 -4.72 11.97
C SER A 213 -1.53 -3.74 12.88
N GLY A 214 -1.60 -3.99 14.18
CA GLY A 214 -1.07 -3.13 15.25
C GLY A 214 -2.19 -2.70 16.19
N ALA A 215 -2.18 -1.43 16.61
CA ALA A 215 -3.21 -0.86 17.49
C ALA A 215 -4.64 -0.96 16.92
N GLU A 216 -4.75 -0.93 15.59
CA GLU A 216 -5.97 -1.25 14.86
C GLU A 216 -5.66 -2.43 13.95
N THR A 217 -6.53 -3.45 13.97
CA THR A 217 -6.39 -4.64 13.12
C THR A 217 -7.69 -4.87 12.35
N HIS A 218 -7.62 -4.86 11.03
CA HIS A 218 -8.76 -5.17 10.17
C HIS A 218 -8.31 -5.78 8.84
N ILE A 219 -9.25 -6.48 8.20
CA ILE A 219 -9.14 -7.02 6.85
C ILE A 219 -10.43 -6.62 6.14
N ASN A 220 -10.32 -6.01 4.97
CA ASN A 220 -11.45 -5.71 4.09
C ASN A 220 -11.36 -6.61 2.86
N VAL A 221 -12.43 -7.34 2.58
CA VAL A 221 -12.50 -8.21 1.40
C VAL A 221 -12.90 -7.40 0.17
N ARG A 222 -12.07 -7.39 -0.86
CA ARG A 222 -12.31 -6.72 -2.14
C ARG A 222 -12.44 -7.73 -3.25
N PHE A 223 -13.21 -7.40 -4.28
CA PHE A 223 -13.37 -8.26 -5.44
C PHE A 223 -13.52 -7.49 -6.74
N ARG A 224 -13.24 -8.19 -7.83
CA ARG A 224 -13.43 -7.76 -9.22
C ARG A 224 -14.06 -8.89 -10.01
N SER A 225 -14.96 -8.56 -10.92
CA SER A 225 -15.48 -9.48 -11.92
C SER A 225 -15.50 -8.81 -13.28
N GLN A 226 -14.90 -9.46 -14.26
CA GLN A 226 -14.77 -8.97 -15.62
C GLN A 226 -15.26 -10.05 -16.61
N GLU A 227 -16.03 -9.63 -17.61
CA GLU A 227 -16.36 -10.48 -18.75
C GLU A 227 -15.17 -10.54 -19.71
N VAL A 228 -14.85 -11.75 -20.16
CA VAL A 228 -13.83 -11.97 -21.18
C VAL A 228 -14.56 -12.07 -22.52
N ASN A 229 -14.91 -10.94 -23.12
CA ASN A 229 -15.50 -10.87 -24.46
C ASN A 229 -14.56 -10.12 -25.41
N ASP A 230 -14.56 -10.53 -26.69
CA ASP A 230 -13.66 -10.11 -27.78
C ASP A 230 -13.68 -8.59 -28.08
N GLY A 231 -13.11 -7.77 -27.19
CA GLY A 231 -12.76 -6.37 -27.44
C GLY A 231 -13.43 -5.32 -26.55
N GLU A 232 -14.49 -5.66 -25.80
CA GLU A 232 -15.09 -4.76 -24.80
C GLU A 232 -15.03 -5.37 -23.41
N ALA A 233 -14.17 -4.81 -22.56
CA ALA A 233 -14.16 -5.14 -21.14
C ALA A 233 -15.42 -4.57 -20.49
N SER A 234 -16.27 -5.45 -19.96
CA SER A 234 -17.35 -5.10 -19.05
C SER A 234 -17.08 -5.71 -17.68
N GLY A 235 -17.48 -5.05 -16.60
CA GLY A 235 -17.21 -5.58 -15.27
C GLY A 235 -17.56 -4.65 -14.12
N LEU A 236 -17.18 -5.12 -12.94
CA LEU A 236 -17.38 -4.42 -11.69
C LEU A 236 -16.22 -4.68 -10.74
N SER A 237 -15.99 -3.72 -9.86
CA SER A 237 -15.16 -3.88 -8.67
C SER A 237 -15.91 -3.35 -7.46
N GLY A 238 -15.63 -3.97 -6.32
CA GLY A 238 -16.33 -3.67 -5.08
C GLY A 238 -15.64 -4.33 -3.91
N GLY A 239 -16.38 -4.40 -2.82
CA GLY A 239 -15.95 -5.15 -1.65
C GLY A 239 -17.11 -5.47 -0.74
N VAL A 240 -16.76 -6.18 0.32
CA VAL A 240 -17.61 -6.46 1.46
C VAL A 240 -17.06 -5.63 2.62
N GLY A 241 -17.96 -5.03 3.38
CA GLY A 241 -17.58 -4.26 4.55
C GLY A 241 -18.77 -4.06 5.46
N PRO A 242 -18.64 -3.23 6.50
CA PRO A 242 -19.75 -3.00 7.40
C PRO A 242 -20.88 -2.34 6.60
N PRO A 243 -22.16 -2.60 6.93
CA PRO A 243 -23.26 -1.86 6.32
C PRO A 243 -22.95 -0.38 6.43
N ARG A 244 -22.94 0.34 5.29
CA ARG A 244 -22.59 1.76 5.27
C ARG A 244 -23.53 2.53 6.18
N VAL A 245 -23.10 2.79 7.41
CA VAL A 245 -23.78 3.76 8.28
C VAL A 245 -23.58 5.09 7.59
N LYS A 246 -24.67 5.72 7.12
CA LYS A 246 -24.60 7.08 6.58
C LYS A 246 -23.97 7.94 7.69
N PRO A 247 -22.74 8.46 7.52
CA PRO A 247 -22.16 9.32 8.53
C PRO A 247 -23.11 10.49 8.73
N SER A 248 -23.35 10.84 9.99
CA SER A 248 -24.08 12.06 10.32
C SER A 248 -23.42 13.25 9.63
N PHE A 249 -24.17 14.33 9.40
CA PHE A 249 -23.69 15.51 8.68
C PHE A 249 -22.32 16.00 9.23
N TRP A 250 -22.13 15.98 10.56
CA TRP A 250 -20.87 16.39 11.20
C TRP A 250 -19.72 15.39 11.03
N GLN A 251 -19.99 14.08 10.98
CA GLN A 251 -18.97 13.05 10.74
C GLN A 251 -18.41 13.09 9.31
N ARG A 252 -19.09 13.75 8.37
CA ARG A 252 -18.58 13.98 7.01
C ARG A 252 -17.42 14.99 6.97
N PHE A 253 -17.24 15.79 8.02
CA PHE A 253 -16.21 16.81 8.10
C PHE A 253 -15.01 16.39 8.98
N SER A 254 -15.07 15.25 9.66
CA SER A 254 -13.92 14.71 10.39
C SER A 254 -13.05 13.85 9.46
N TRP A 255 -11.84 14.33 9.15
CA TRP A 255 -10.89 13.77 8.18
C TRP A 255 -10.31 12.40 8.51
N LYS A 256 -10.49 11.89 9.72
CA LYS A 256 -10.03 10.52 10.01
C LYS A 256 -10.98 9.53 9.34
N PRO A 257 -10.49 8.48 8.66
CA PRO A 257 -11.26 7.30 8.27
C PRO A 257 -11.75 6.49 9.50
N ARG A 258 -12.23 7.17 10.55
CA ARG A 258 -12.74 6.59 11.79
C ARG A 258 -13.96 5.71 11.55
N GLY A 259 -14.70 5.90 10.44
CA GLY A 259 -15.99 5.24 10.21
C GLY A 259 -15.92 3.72 10.14
N GLU A 260 -14.88 3.16 9.51
CA GLU A 260 -14.76 1.71 9.33
C GLU A 260 -14.03 1.05 10.52
N ALA A 261 -12.95 1.65 11.04
CA ALA A 261 -12.24 1.07 12.18
C ALA A 261 -13.05 1.10 13.50
N THR A 262 -13.85 2.16 13.73
CA THR A 262 -14.65 2.28 14.98
C THR A 262 -15.92 1.44 14.99
N SER A 263 -16.44 1.05 13.82
CA SER A 263 -17.60 0.13 13.75
C SER A 263 -17.22 -1.31 14.13
N TYR A 264 -15.93 -1.57 14.31
CA TYR A 264 -15.38 -2.89 14.59
C TYR A 264 -14.58 -2.96 15.89
N SER A 265 -14.85 -2.08 16.87
CA SER A 265 -14.18 -2.14 18.17
C SER A 265 -14.47 -3.49 18.86
N SER A 266 -13.57 -4.46 18.68
CA SER A 266 -13.61 -5.68 19.45
C SER A 266 -12.96 -5.38 20.80
N THR A 267 -13.67 -5.63 21.88
CA THR A 267 -13.09 -5.82 23.22
C THR A 267 -12.23 -7.11 23.30
N SER A 268 -12.01 -7.79 22.17
CA SER A 268 -11.22 -9.01 22.07
C SER A 268 -9.76 -8.73 22.38
N THR A 269 -9.17 -9.58 23.22
CA THR A 269 -7.72 -9.67 23.41
C THR A 269 -7.01 -10.26 22.19
N ASP A 270 -7.74 -11.02 21.35
CA ASP A 270 -7.27 -11.54 20.08
C ASP A 270 -7.86 -10.74 18.91
N LEU A 271 -7.15 -9.67 18.53
CA LEU A 271 -7.55 -8.79 17.43
C LEU A 271 -7.39 -9.46 16.06
N ILE A 272 -6.36 -10.30 15.90
CA ILE A 272 -6.04 -10.96 14.63
C ILE A 272 -7.08 -12.04 14.34
N GLY A 273 -7.36 -12.94 15.28
CA GLY A 273 -8.38 -13.97 15.12
C GLY A 273 -9.77 -13.38 14.85
N ALA A 274 -10.11 -12.29 15.54
CA ALA A 274 -11.37 -11.58 15.28
C ALA A 274 -11.45 -10.97 13.87
N ALA A 275 -10.35 -10.39 13.36
CA ALA A 275 -10.28 -9.86 12.00
C ALA A 275 -10.38 -10.97 10.94
N VAL A 276 -9.69 -12.09 11.16
CA VAL A 276 -9.69 -13.24 10.25
C VAL A 276 -11.06 -13.93 10.23
N ALA A 277 -11.69 -14.16 11.39
CA ALA A 277 -13.03 -14.74 11.46
C ALA A 277 -14.04 -13.91 10.66
N ARG A 278 -13.99 -12.58 10.79
CA ARG A 278 -14.82 -11.66 10.00
C ARG A 278 -14.53 -11.75 8.51
N ALA A 279 -13.25 -11.77 8.12
CA ALA A 279 -12.85 -11.91 6.73
C ALA A 279 -13.41 -13.21 6.11
N ARG A 280 -13.49 -14.31 6.86
CA ARG A 280 -14.12 -15.56 6.40
C ARG A 280 -15.61 -15.37 6.10
N GLU A 281 -16.35 -14.67 6.96
CA GLU A 281 -17.76 -14.33 6.72
C GLU A 281 -17.91 -13.43 5.49
N GLU A 282 -17.05 -12.42 5.36
CA GLU A 282 -17.04 -11.50 4.23
C GLU A 282 -16.71 -12.20 2.90
N ILE A 283 -15.78 -13.17 2.90
CA ILE A 283 -15.50 -14.02 1.74
C ILE A 283 -16.75 -14.79 1.30
N ALA A 284 -17.49 -15.38 2.25
CA ALA A 284 -18.72 -16.11 1.93
C ALA A 284 -19.79 -15.20 1.29
N VAL A 285 -19.90 -13.96 1.76
CA VAL A 285 -20.80 -12.94 1.21
C VAL A 285 -20.37 -12.52 -0.20
N ALA A 286 -19.08 -12.25 -0.39
CA ALA A 286 -18.52 -11.95 -1.71
C ALA A 286 -18.77 -13.10 -2.69
N ASP A 287 -18.57 -14.35 -2.25
CA ASP A 287 -18.78 -15.53 -3.07
C ASP A 287 -20.24 -15.70 -3.50
N ALA A 288 -21.19 -15.58 -2.56
CA ALA A 288 -22.62 -15.66 -2.86
C ALA A 288 -23.05 -14.58 -3.87
N TYR A 289 -22.55 -13.35 -3.71
CA TYR A 289 -22.78 -12.26 -4.66
C TYR A 289 -22.19 -12.57 -6.04
N LEU A 290 -20.92 -13.02 -6.11
CA LEU A 290 -20.22 -13.29 -7.36
C LEU A 290 -20.75 -14.51 -8.12
N ARG A 291 -21.32 -15.51 -7.42
CA ARG A 291 -21.89 -16.72 -8.03
C ARG A 291 -23.32 -16.52 -8.51
N GLY A 292 -24.17 -15.95 -7.66
CA GLY A 292 -25.62 -15.94 -7.87
C GLY A 292 -26.26 -14.55 -7.89
N GLY A 293 -25.46 -13.48 -7.75
CA GLY A 293 -26.00 -12.12 -7.63
C GLY A 293 -26.79 -11.88 -6.36
N VAL A 294 -26.57 -12.68 -5.31
CA VAL A 294 -27.26 -12.54 -4.02
C VAL A 294 -26.93 -11.18 -3.42
N THR A 295 -27.95 -10.37 -3.16
CA THR A 295 -27.77 -9.04 -2.56
C THR A 295 -27.56 -9.15 -1.05
N ASP A 296 -26.55 -8.45 -0.54
CA ASP A 296 -26.27 -8.29 0.89
C ASP A 296 -25.97 -6.81 1.15
N SER A 297 -26.45 -6.26 2.26
CA SER A 297 -26.26 -4.84 2.60
C SER A 297 -24.80 -4.45 2.86
N ARG A 298 -23.93 -5.43 3.05
CA ARG A 298 -22.47 -5.29 3.18
C ARG A 298 -21.76 -5.17 1.83
N ILE A 299 -22.40 -5.56 0.74
CA ILE A 299 -21.83 -5.42 -0.61
C ILE A 299 -21.90 -3.96 -1.04
N TYR A 300 -20.77 -3.42 -1.49
CA TYR A 300 -20.74 -2.15 -2.20
C TYR A 300 -19.93 -2.28 -3.49
N ILE A 301 -20.40 -1.60 -4.53
CA ILE A 301 -19.73 -1.51 -5.83
C ILE A 301 -19.08 -0.14 -5.93
N SER A 302 -17.75 -0.12 -6.05
CA SER A 302 -16.97 1.11 -6.20
C SER A 302 -16.86 1.54 -7.65
N GLN A 303 -16.84 0.58 -8.59
CA GLN A 303 -16.71 0.88 -10.01
C GLN A 303 -17.50 -0.12 -10.87
N ARG A 304 -18.02 0.37 -11.99
CA ARG A 304 -18.56 -0.42 -13.10
C ARG A 304 -17.96 0.09 -14.39
N TRP A 305 -17.72 -0.81 -15.34
CA TRP A 305 -17.26 -0.47 -16.68
C TRP A 305 -18.02 -1.28 -17.75
N PRO A 306 -18.25 -0.70 -18.95
CA PRO A 306 -18.07 0.72 -19.26
C PRO A 306 -18.96 1.60 -18.36
N ARG A 307 -18.51 2.83 -18.07
CA ARG A 307 -19.33 3.75 -17.27
C ARG A 307 -20.59 4.05 -18.09
N ARG A 308 -21.76 3.66 -17.59
CA ARG A 308 -23.02 4.11 -18.19
C ARG A 308 -23.07 5.62 -18.03
N CYS A 309 -22.92 6.34 -19.15
CA CYS A 309 -23.10 7.79 -19.23
C CYS A 309 -24.53 8.18 -18.82
#